data_AF-A0A8C7T1K9-F1
#
_entry.id   AF-A0A8C7T1K9-F1
#
_cell.length_a   1.000
_cell.length_b   1.000
_cell.length_c   1.000
_cell.angle_alpha   90.00
_cell.angle_beta   90.00
_cell.angle_gamma   90.00
#
_symmetry.space_group_name_H-M   'P 1'
#
loop_
_entity.id
_entity.type
_entity.pdbx_description
1 polymer ?
#
loop_
_entity_poly.entity_id
_entity_poly.type
_entity_poly.pdbx_seq_one_letter_code
_entity_poly.pdbx_strand_id
1 'polypeptide(L)'
;MPISELLLFYIISCCMLNHLLYVLLFSSIPVVKAATVSGSDMANPLRSEVRQLYKNLLFLGREYPKGADYFRERLKGAFMKNKDVTDPKEIKKLVDRGEFVIKELEALYYLRKYRAMKKRYYEEELSAVLNIGRPVD
;
A
#
# COMPACT_ATOMS: atom_id res chain seq x y z
N MET A 1 -9.98 -9.22 25.42
CA MET A 1 -9.34 -8.59 24.24
C MET A 1 -8.81 -7.24 24.66
N PRO A 2 -7.48 -7.01 24.62
CA PRO A 2 -6.91 -5.77 25.13
C PRO A 2 -7.24 -4.60 24.19
N ILE A 3 -7.49 -3.43 24.77
CA ILE A 3 -7.87 -2.18 24.07
C ILE A 3 -6.84 -1.79 22.99
N SER A 4 -5.59 -2.20 23.15
CA SER A 4 -4.50 -2.02 22.17
C SER A 4 -4.70 -2.82 20.87
N GLU A 5 -5.31 -4.00 20.91
CA GLU A 5 -5.62 -4.77 19.70
C GLU A 5 -6.81 -4.19 18.95
N LEU A 6 -7.82 -3.68 19.66
CA LEU A 6 -8.96 -2.98 19.03
C LEU A 6 -8.51 -1.67 18.37
N LEU A 7 -7.58 -0.93 18.98
CA LEU A 7 -7.02 0.29 18.39
C LEU A 7 -6.15 -0.03 17.15
N LEU A 8 -5.44 -1.16 17.16
CA LEU A 8 -4.66 -1.65 16.01
C LEU A 8 -5.54 -2.20 14.90
N PHE A 9 -6.60 -2.93 15.21
CA PHE A 9 -7.64 -3.28 14.24
C PHE A 9 -8.31 -2.02 13.69
N TYR A 10 -8.54 -1.00 14.51
CA TYR A 10 -9.06 0.28 14.07
C TYR A 10 -8.05 1.03 13.18
N ILE A 11 -6.75 1.02 13.46
CA ILE A 11 -5.73 1.65 12.60
C ILE A 11 -5.49 0.85 11.31
N ILE A 12 -5.46 -0.49 11.36
CA ILE A 12 -5.36 -1.34 10.16
C ILE A 12 -6.65 -1.20 9.33
N SER A 13 -7.81 -1.21 9.99
CA SER A 13 -9.10 -1.03 9.34
C SER A 13 -9.24 0.38 8.79
N CYS A 14 -8.82 1.44 9.49
CA CYS A 14 -8.78 2.81 9.00
C CYS A 14 -7.71 3.04 7.93
N CYS A 15 -6.58 2.34 7.94
CA CYS A 15 -5.56 2.42 6.90
C CYS A 15 -5.96 1.59 5.67
N MET A 16 -6.66 0.46 5.85
CA MET A 16 -7.26 -0.33 4.77
C MET A 16 -8.52 0.32 4.20
N LEU A 17 -9.32 0.99 5.03
CA LEU A 17 -10.47 1.80 4.64
C LEU A 17 -10.00 3.09 4.01
N ASN A 18 -8.94 3.77 4.49
CA ASN A 18 -8.35 4.89 3.76
C ASN A 18 -7.62 4.43 2.49
N HIS A 19 -6.99 3.26 2.41
CA HIS A 19 -6.36 2.81 1.16
C HIS A 19 -7.41 2.35 0.13
N LEU A 20 -8.51 1.70 0.54
CA LEU A 20 -9.63 1.40 -0.35
C LEU A 20 -10.48 2.64 -0.64
N LEU A 21 -10.74 3.54 0.31
CA LEU A 21 -11.41 4.82 0.07
C LEU A 21 -10.51 5.79 -0.69
N TYR A 22 -9.18 5.76 -0.62
CA TYR A 22 -8.32 6.61 -1.44
C TYR A 22 -8.22 6.03 -2.86
N VAL A 23 -8.02 4.72 -3.03
CA VAL A 23 -8.05 4.06 -4.35
C VAL A 23 -9.45 4.12 -5.00
N LEU A 24 -10.55 4.12 -4.22
CA LEU A 24 -11.93 4.22 -4.73
C LEU A 24 -12.45 5.67 -4.82
N LEU A 25 -12.18 6.56 -3.86
CA LEU A 25 -12.55 8.00 -3.94
C LEU A 25 -11.67 8.76 -4.94
N PHE A 26 -10.39 8.42 -5.12
CA PHE A 26 -9.57 9.00 -6.20
C PHE A 26 -9.73 8.29 -7.54
N SER A 27 -10.45 7.15 -7.60
CA SER A 27 -10.95 6.64 -8.90
C SER A 27 -12.05 7.50 -9.51
N SER A 28 -12.57 8.48 -8.74
CA SER A 28 -13.58 9.46 -9.17
C SER A 28 -13.09 10.91 -9.14
N ILE A 29 -11.79 11.19 -8.93
CA ILE A 29 -11.31 12.55 -9.21
C ILE A 29 -11.24 12.70 -10.73
N PRO A 30 -11.97 13.69 -11.30
CA PRO A 30 -11.95 13.91 -12.73
C PRO A 30 -10.50 14.12 -13.18
N VAL A 31 -10.12 13.35 -14.20
CA VAL A 31 -9.10 13.73 -15.19
C VAL A 31 -9.12 15.24 -15.30
N VAL A 32 -7.99 15.88 -14.97
CA VAL A 32 -7.85 17.32 -15.05
C VAL A 32 -8.10 17.68 -16.52
N LYS A 33 -9.32 18.10 -16.81
CA LYS A 33 -9.73 18.56 -18.13
C LYS A 33 -9.25 19.99 -18.26
N ALA A 34 -8.02 20.18 -18.73
CA ALA A 34 -7.58 21.35 -19.48
C ALA A 34 -6.07 21.26 -19.75
N ALA A 35 -5.70 21.12 -21.03
CA ALA A 35 -4.83 22.04 -21.77
C ALA A 35 -4.20 21.26 -22.92
N THR A 36 -4.62 21.58 -24.14
CA THR A 36 -3.91 21.24 -25.36
C THR A 36 -2.48 21.76 -25.28
N VAL A 37 -1.49 20.88 -25.16
CA VAL A 37 -0.12 21.19 -25.59
C VAL A 37 0.37 20.06 -26.48
N SER A 38 0.67 20.48 -27.69
CA SER A 38 1.24 19.75 -28.82
C SER A 38 2.59 19.10 -28.51
N GLY A 39 2.74 17.86 -28.98
CA GLY A 39 3.92 17.38 -29.71
C GLY A 39 5.25 17.25 -28.95
N SER A 40 5.72 16.01 -28.79
CA SER A 40 6.93 15.52 -29.46
C SER A 40 7.37 14.18 -28.88
N ASP A 41 7.71 13.25 -29.76
CA ASP A 41 8.31 11.93 -29.51
C ASP A 41 9.43 11.95 -28.44
N MET A 42 9.13 11.47 -27.23
CA MET A 42 10.16 11.14 -26.23
C MET A 42 10.36 9.63 -26.19
N ALA A 43 11.37 9.15 -26.92
CA ALA A 43 11.93 7.83 -26.71
C ALA A 43 12.87 7.84 -25.47
N ASN A 44 12.73 7.04 -24.41
CA ASN A 44 11.53 6.55 -23.73
C ASN A 44 11.80 6.36 -22.20
N PRO A 45 12.44 7.32 -21.49
CA PRO A 45 12.82 7.14 -20.08
C PRO A 45 11.60 6.87 -19.18
N LEU A 46 10.47 7.51 -19.48
CA LEU A 46 9.24 7.36 -18.73
C LEU A 46 8.64 5.94 -18.83
N ARG A 47 8.75 5.25 -19.98
CA ARG A 47 8.27 3.85 -20.08
C ARG A 47 9.16 2.88 -19.32
N SER A 48 10.46 3.13 -19.21
CA SER A 48 11.33 2.31 -18.34
C SER A 48 10.96 2.49 -16.88
N GLU A 49 10.74 3.73 -16.43
CA GLU A 49 10.31 4.03 -15.06
C GLU A 49 8.97 3.37 -14.71
N VAL A 50 7.96 3.53 -15.58
CA VAL A 50 6.65 2.88 -15.41
C VAL A 50 6.77 1.35 -15.34
N ARG A 51 7.65 0.75 -16.16
CA ARG A 51 7.90 -0.69 -16.14
C ARG A 51 8.60 -1.14 -14.86
N GLN A 52 9.56 -0.38 -14.36
CA GLN A 52 10.25 -0.65 -13.09
C GLN A 52 9.25 -0.54 -11.93
N LEU A 53 8.45 0.52 -11.90
CA LEU A 53 7.39 0.73 -10.92
C LEU A 53 6.43 -0.47 -10.87
N TYR A 54 5.97 -0.95 -12.03
CA TYR A 54 5.09 -2.12 -12.12
C TYR A 54 5.73 -3.39 -11.52
N LYS A 55 7.01 -3.64 -11.81
CA LYS A 55 7.75 -4.78 -11.26
C LYS A 55 7.92 -4.68 -9.75
N ASN A 56 8.25 -3.50 -9.24
CA ASN A 56 8.43 -3.25 -7.81
C ASN A 56 7.12 -3.44 -7.04
N LEU A 57 6.02 -2.87 -7.55
CA LEU A 57 4.69 -3.06 -6.96
C LEU A 57 4.26 -4.53 -6.96
N LEU A 58 4.53 -5.27 -8.04
CA LEU A 58 4.23 -6.70 -8.10
C LEU A 58 5.05 -7.51 -7.10
N PHE A 59 6.31 -7.15 -6.87
CA PHE A 59 7.19 -7.79 -5.89
C PHE A 59 6.66 -7.59 -4.46
N LEU A 60 6.37 -6.34 -4.08
CA LEU A 60 5.89 -5.96 -2.75
C LEU A 60 4.47 -6.47 -2.48
N GLY A 61 3.62 -6.51 -3.51
CA GLY A 61 2.25 -7.00 -3.42
C GLY A 61 2.10 -8.49 -3.09
N ARG A 62 3.18 -9.28 -3.14
CA ARG A 62 3.13 -10.72 -2.81
C ARG A 62 2.83 -11.00 -1.35
N GLU A 63 3.24 -10.10 -0.47
CA GLU A 63 3.03 -10.22 0.97
C GLU A 63 1.75 -9.54 1.45
N TYR A 64 0.88 -9.14 0.51
CA TYR A 64 -0.37 -8.50 0.84
C TYR A 64 -1.30 -9.46 1.59
N PRO A 65 -1.95 -9.04 2.69
CA PRO A 65 -2.72 -9.94 3.57
C PRO A 65 -3.90 -10.64 2.90
N LYS A 66 -4.44 -10.08 1.81
CA LYS A 66 -5.53 -10.69 1.02
C LYS A 66 -5.03 -11.61 -0.10
N GLY A 67 -3.72 -11.80 -0.23
CA GLY A 67 -3.09 -12.61 -1.26
C GLY A 67 -2.58 -11.81 -2.46
N ALA A 68 -1.60 -12.41 -3.16
CA ALA A 68 -0.91 -11.79 -4.29
C ALA A 68 -1.82 -11.57 -5.50
N ASP A 69 -2.75 -12.51 -5.76
CA ASP A 69 -3.65 -12.43 -6.92
C ASP A 69 -4.63 -11.26 -6.80
N TYR A 70 -5.20 -11.05 -5.61
CA TYR A 70 -6.07 -9.92 -5.32
C TYR A 70 -5.38 -8.58 -5.60
N PHE A 71 -4.13 -8.43 -5.16
CA PHE A 71 -3.35 -7.22 -5.42
C PHE A 71 -3.03 -7.07 -6.91
N ARG A 72 -2.63 -8.17 -7.58
CA ARG A 72 -2.27 -8.17 -8.99
C ARG A 72 -3.41 -7.75 -9.91
N GLU A 73 -4.62 -8.21 -9.66
CA GLU A 73 -5.80 -7.81 -10.44
C GLU A 73 -6.10 -6.32 -10.30
N ARG A 74 -6.02 -5.79 -9.07
CA ARG A 74 -6.24 -4.36 -8.79
C ARG A 74 -5.16 -3.48 -9.42
N LEU A 75 -3.90 -3.91 -9.30
CA LEU A 75 -2.77 -3.25 -9.93
C LEU A 75 -2.96 -3.19 -11.44
N LYS A 76 -3.24 -4.34 -12.08
CA LYS A 76 -3.51 -4.41 -13.51
C LYS A 76 -4.67 -3.50 -13.90
N GLY A 77 -5.77 -3.50 -13.14
CA GLY A 77 -6.91 -2.61 -13.38
C GLY A 77 -6.52 -1.12 -13.35
N ALA A 78 -5.68 -0.70 -12.40
CA ALA A 78 -5.21 0.68 -12.32
C ALA A 78 -4.32 1.09 -13.51
N PHE A 79 -3.42 0.21 -13.96
CA PHE A 79 -2.59 0.49 -15.14
C PHE A 79 -3.40 0.47 -16.45
N MET A 80 -4.41 -0.40 -16.56
CA MET A 80 -5.29 -0.44 -17.74
C MET A 80 -6.14 0.83 -17.86
N LYS A 81 -6.62 1.39 -16.73
CA LYS A 81 -7.38 2.65 -16.72
C LYS A 81 -6.57 3.85 -17.22
N ASN A 82 -5.25 3.85 -17.02
CA ASN A 82 -4.36 4.96 -17.41
C ASN A 82 -3.57 4.66 -18.70
N LYS A 83 -3.95 3.65 -19.48
CA LYS A 83 -3.24 3.21 -20.68
C LYS A 83 -3.15 4.30 -21.76
N ASP A 84 -4.20 5.11 -21.90
CA ASP A 84 -4.34 6.07 -22.99
C ASP A 84 -3.73 7.46 -22.66
N VAL A 85 -3.17 7.61 -21.45
CA VAL A 85 -2.51 8.84 -21.01
C VAL A 85 -1.20 9.01 -21.77
N THR A 86 -1.12 10.05 -22.60
CA THR A 86 0.06 10.34 -23.45
C THR A 86 0.81 11.59 -22.98
N ASP A 87 0.23 12.42 -22.10
CA ASP A 87 0.90 13.61 -21.58
C ASP A 87 2.04 13.22 -20.61
N PRO A 88 3.32 13.58 -20.90
CA PRO A 88 4.45 13.26 -20.03
C PRO A 88 4.32 13.84 -18.61
N LYS A 89 3.66 14.99 -18.43
CA LYS A 89 3.47 15.59 -17.11
C LYS A 89 2.50 14.77 -16.25
N GLU A 90 1.43 14.26 -16.85
CA GLU A 90 0.49 13.37 -16.17
C GLU A 90 1.11 12.01 -15.86
N ILE A 91 1.91 11.45 -16.77
CA ILE A 91 2.63 10.18 -16.54
C ILE A 91 3.52 10.31 -15.31
N LYS A 92 4.28 11.41 -15.19
CA LYS A 92 5.15 11.63 -14.03
C LYS A 92 4.37 11.70 -12.72
N LYS A 93 3.25 12.44 -12.69
CA LYS A 93 2.36 12.48 -11.51
C LYS A 93 1.82 11.10 -11.12
N LEU A 94 1.51 10.24 -12.11
CA LEU A 94 1.06 8.88 -11.85
C LEU A 94 2.19 7.99 -11.32
N VAL A 95 3.41 8.17 -11.82
CA VAL A 95 4.60 7.48 -11.30
C VAL A 95 4.87 7.88 -9.85
N ASP A 96 4.87 9.17 -9.53
CA ASP A 96 5.06 9.70 -8.17
C ASP A 96 4.02 9.12 -7.19
N ARG A 97 2.76 9.00 -7.64
CA ARG A 97 1.70 8.34 -6.85
C ARG A 97 2.00 6.87 -6.61
N GLY A 98 2.49 6.16 -7.62
CA GLY A 98 2.90 4.76 -7.48
C GLY A 98 4.06 4.57 -6.50
N GLU A 99 5.02 5.48 -6.48
CA GLU A 99 6.12 5.48 -5.50
C GLU A 99 5.62 5.71 -4.06
N PHE A 100 4.59 6.54 -3.89
CA PHE A 100 3.95 6.70 -2.58
C PHE A 100 3.32 5.38 -2.10
N VAL A 101 2.62 4.67 -2.99
CA VAL A 101 2.03 3.35 -2.66
C VAL A 101 3.11 2.32 -2.28
N ILE A 102 4.28 2.37 -2.92
CA ILE A 102 5.43 1.52 -2.54
C ILE A 102 5.82 1.76 -1.07
N LYS A 103 5.97 3.02 -0.66
CA LYS A 103 6.35 3.37 0.72
C LYS A 103 5.30 2.92 1.73
N GLU A 104 4.01 3.00 1.39
CA GLU A 104 2.94 2.48 2.24
C GLU A 104 3.02 0.95 2.41
N LEU A 105 3.29 0.21 1.33
CA LEU A 105 3.46 -1.23 1.37
C LEU A 105 4.69 -1.64 2.20
N GLU A 106 5.81 -0.91 2.06
CA GLU A 106 7.01 -1.11 2.88
C GLU A 106 6.73 -0.84 4.37
N ALA A 107 6.03 0.25 4.68
CA ALA A 107 5.63 0.55 6.05
C ALA A 107 4.74 -0.55 6.65
N LEU A 108 3.78 -1.07 5.87
CA LEU A 108 2.93 -2.19 6.26
C LEU A 108 3.76 -3.46 6.53
N TYR A 109 4.75 -3.75 5.67
CA TYR A 109 5.67 -4.85 5.85
C TYR A 109 6.47 -4.73 7.15
N TYR A 110 7.06 -3.57 7.43
CA TYR A 110 7.79 -3.32 8.68
C TYR A 110 6.90 -3.46 9.91
N LEU A 111 5.67 -2.93 9.84
CA LEU A 111 4.70 -3.03 10.93
C LEU A 111 4.33 -4.49 11.23
N ARG A 112 4.13 -5.31 10.18
CA ARG A 112 3.87 -6.75 10.34
C ARG A 112 5.05 -7.46 10.99
N LYS A 113 6.29 -7.17 10.56
CA LYS A 113 7.50 -7.74 11.15
C LYS A 113 7.69 -7.33 12.60
N TYR A 114 7.47 -6.06 12.93
CA TYR A 114 7.51 -5.55 14.29
C TYR A 114 6.48 -6.25 15.18
N ARG A 115 5.24 -6.45 14.71
CA ARG A 115 4.21 -7.18 15.48
C ARG A 115 4.63 -8.62 15.77
N ALA A 116 5.14 -9.34 14.77
CA ALA A 116 5.61 -10.71 14.95
C ALA A 116 6.77 -10.79 15.97
N MET A 117 7.68 -9.81 15.92
CA MET A 117 8.77 -9.70 16.89
C MET A 117 8.24 -9.36 18.29
N LYS A 118 7.36 -8.35 18.40
CA LYS A 118 6.77 -7.93 19.68
C LYS A 118 6.07 -9.07 20.39
N LYS A 119 5.32 -9.88 19.64
CA LYS A 119 4.63 -11.09 20.11
C LYS A 119 5.59 -12.12 20.72
N ARG A 120 6.80 -12.27 20.17
CA ARG A 120 7.75 -13.28 20.63
C ARG A 120 8.48 -12.87 21.90
N TYR A 121 8.81 -11.58 22.04
CA TYR A 121 9.68 -11.12 23.13
C TYR A 121 8.92 -10.50 24.31
N TYR A 122 7.76 -9.87 24.09
CA TYR A 122 7.07 -9.10 25.13
C TYR A 122 5.78 -9.75 25.63
N GLU A 123 5.32 -10.85 25.02
CA GLU A 123 4.13 -11.58 25.48
C GLU A 123 4.43 -12.36 26.78
N GLU A 124 5.62 -12.95 26.90
CA GLU A 124 6.12 -13.56 28.13
C GLU A 124 6.29 -12.53 29.26
N GLU A 125 6.87 -11.37 28.97
CA GLU A 125 7.09 -10.29 29.96
C GLU A 125 5.77 -9.71 30.49
N LEU A 126 4.77 -9.49 29.62
CA LEU A 126 3.43 -9.07 30.05
C LEU A 126 2.69 -10.15 30.84
N SER A 127 2.86 -11.43 30.50
CA SER A 127 2.27 -12.54 31.25
C SER A 127 2.89 -12.69 32.65
N ALA A 128 4.20 -12.44 32.78
CA ALA A 128 4.92 -12.45 34.05
C ALA A 128 4.58 -11.24 34.94
N VAL A 129 4.43 -10.04 34.35
CA VAL A 129 4.08 -8.81 35.09
C VAL A 129 2.61 -8.81 35.54
N LEU A 130 1.71 -9.44 34.78
CA LEU A 130 0.27 -9.46 35.11
C LEU A 130 -0.15 -10.55 36.12
N ASN A 131 0.75 -11.45 36.56
CA ASN A 131 0.46 -12.49 37.57
C ASN A 131 -0.89 -13.22 37.36
N ILE A 132 -1.29 -13.45 36.11
CA ILE A 132 -2.48 -14.27 35.82
C ILE A 132 -2.00 -15.72 35.66
N GLY A 133 -1.81 -16.41 36.78
CA GLY A 133 -1.58 -17.87 36.75
C GLY A 133 -0.55 -18.47 37.70
N ARG A 134 -0.07 -17.79 38.74
CA ARG A 134 0.57 -18.53 39.85
C ARG A 134 -0.55 -19.05 40.78
N PRO A 135 -0.81 -20.37 40.87
CA PRO A 135 -1.58 -20.89 41.99
C PRO A 135 -0.79 -20.56 43.27
N VAL A 136 -1.46 -19.91 44.21
CA VAL A 136 -0.91 -19.68 45.55
C VAL A 136 -1.05 -20.99 46.30
N ASP A 137 0.00 -21.81 46.24
CA ASP A 137 0.19 -22.99 47.07
C ASP A 137 1.43 -22.78 47.95
#